data_AF-A0A221JZN3-F1
#
_entry.id   AF-A0A221JZN3-F1
#
_cell.length_a   1.000
_cell.length_b   1.000
_cell.length_c   1.000
_cell.angle_alpha   90.00
_cell.angle_beta   90.00
_cell.angle_gamma   90.00
#
_symmetry.space_group_name_H-M   'P 1'
#
loop_
_entity.id
_entity.type
_entity.pdbx_description
1 polymer ?
#
loop_
_entity_poly.entity_id
_entity_poly.type
_entity_poly.pdbx_seq_one_letter_code
_entity_poly.pdbx_strand_id
1 'polypeptide(L)'
;MGSLTYLVKYYEQSTQIQQERACQDYGDDQQIKGYLAAQEEVQQRLRNDGTIPLEEFNSTLFEYLNLSIEEILGSDQMVLRALGMFDKRLGKRRLKSLNLSSDHELVQSFFRIRCAFEGIRPQLDT
;
A
#
# COMPACT_ATOMS: atom_id res chain seq x y z
N MET A 1 -10.46 -6.86 -15.30
CA MET A 1 -11.01 -7.54 -14.12
C MET A 1 -10.44 -7.04 -12.78
N GLY A 2 -9.24 -6.46 -12.70
CA GLY A 2 -8.64 -6.01 -11.42
C GLY A 2 -9.50 -5.01 -10.61
N SER A 3 -10.11 -4.02 -11.25
CA SER A 3 -10.94 -3.03 -10.55
C SER A 3 -12.20 -3.62 -9.92
N LEU A 4 -12.80 -4.66 -10.51
CA LEU A 4 -14.04 -5.24 -10.00
C LEU A 4 -13.82 -5.93 -8.64
N THR A 5 -12.70 -6.65 -8.49
CA THR A 5 -12.33 -7.29 -7.22
C THR A 5 -12.18 -6.28 -6.08
N TYR A 6 -11.52 -5.14 -6.36
CA TYR A 6 -11.40 -4.06 -5.37
C TYR A 6 -12.78 -3.49 -5.02
N LEU A 7 -13.59 -3.13 -6.04
CA LEU A 7 -14.88 -2.49 -5.83
C LEU A 7 -15.84 -3.36 -5.02
N VAL A 8 -15.91 -4.66 -5.33
CA VAL A 8 -16.76 -5.61 -4.58
C VAL A 8 -16.37 -5.62 -3.11
N LYS A 9 -15.09 -5.86 -2.80
CA LYS A 9 -14.60 -5.88 -1.40
C LYS A 9 -14.83 -4.54 -0.70
N TYR A 10 -14.57 -3.43 -1.39
CA TYR A 10 -14.73 -2.09 -0.87
C TYR A 10 -16.18 -1.80 -0.47
N TYR A 11 -17.15 -2.08 -1.35
CA TYR A 11 -18.55 -1.81 -1.06
C TYR A 11 -19.14 -2.76 -0.03
N GLU A 12 -18.79 -4.05 -0.07
CA GLU A 12 -19.23 -5.04 0.92
C GLU A 12 -18.81 -4.64 2.34
N GLN A 13 -17.52 -4.37 2.53
CA GLN A 13 -16.98 -3.99 3.85
C GLN A 13 -17.47 -2.60 4.30
N SER A 14 -17.55 -1.63 3.38
CA SER A 14 -18.04 -0.28 3.72
C SER A 14 -19.49 -0.33 4.18
N THR A 15 -20.33 -1.07 3.46
CA THR A 15 -21.75 -1.24 3.80
C THR A 15 -21.90 -1.90 5.18
N GLN A 16 -21.08 -2.90 5.48
CA GLN A 16 -21.08 -3.54 6.80
C GLN A 16 -20.75 -2.55 7.92
N ILE A 17 -19.66 -1.80 7.80
CA ILE A 17 -19.26 -0.82 8.83
C ILE A 17 -20.30 0.30 8.96
N GLN A 18 -20.89 0.74 7.84
CA GLN A 18 -21.93 1.78 7.84
C GLN A 18 -23.22 1.31 8.54
N GLN A 19 -23.59 0.04 8.38
CA GLN A 19 -24.69 -0.58 9.12
C GLN A 19 -24.39 -0.64 10.62
N GLU A 20 -23.20 -1.12 11.00
CA GLU A 20 -22.77 -1.21 12.40
C GLU A 20 -22.76 0.16 13.10
N ARG A 21 -22.44 1.22 12.37
CA ARG A 21 -22.36 2.60 12.88
C ARG A 21 -23.64 3.42 12.69
N ALA A 22 -24.68 2.84 12.08
CA ALA A 22 -25.91 3.53 11.72
C ALA A 22 -25.67 4.83 10.92
N CYS A 23 -24.74 4.81 9.97
CA CYS A 23 -24.37 5.94 9.11
C CYS A 23 -24.51 5.58 7.62
N GLN A 24 -25.66 5.03 7.24
CA GLN A 24 -25.88 4.50 5.89
C GLN A 24 -26.36 5.57 4.90
N ASP A 25 -26.93 6.67 5.39
CA ASP A 25 -27.45 7.73 4.55
C ASP A 25 -26.37 8.77 4.24
N TYR A 26 -25.90 8.78 3.00
CA TYR A 26 -24.95 9.77 2.50
C TYR A 26 -25.52 11.20 2.47
N GLY A 27 -26.84 11.33 2.30
CA GLY A 27 -27.53 12.62 2.19
C GLY A 27 -27.87 13.27 3.54
N ASP A 28 -27.66 12.56 4.65
CA ASP A 28 -27.90 13.08 6.00
C ASP A 28 -26.62 13.72 6.57
N ASP A 29 -26.70 15.02 6.86
CA ASP A 29 -25.60 15.80 7.45
C ASP A 29 -25.05 15.22 8.76
N GLN A 30 -25.86 14.50 9.54
CA GLN A 30 -25.42 13.86 10.78
C GLN A 30 -24.65 12.56 10.51
N GLN A 31 -24.96 11.87 9.41
CA GLN A 31 -24.39 10.57 9.06
C GLN A 31 -23.18 10.67 8.13
N ILE A 32 -23.09 11.72 7.30
CA ILE A 32 -22.08 11.83 6.24
C ILE A 32 -20.65 11.65 6.74
N LYS A 33 -20.32 12.19 7.92
CA LYS A 33 -18.99 12.01 8.53
C LYS A 33 -18.69 10.56 8.84
N GLY A 34 -19.66 9.85 9.42
CA GLY A 34 -19.53 8.42 9.72
C GLY A 34 -19.47 7.57 8.46
N TYR A 35 -20.26 7.92 7.45
CA TYR A 35 -20.28 7.24 6.15
C TYR A 35 -18.91 7.30 5.46
N LEU A 36 -18.32 8.50 5.38
CA LEU A 36 -17.02 8.72 4.75
C LEU A 36 -15.88 8.08 5.57
N ALA A 37 -15.92 8.18 6.90
CA ALA A 37 -14.92 7.55 7.75
C ALA A 37 -14.91 6.02 7.62
N ALA A 38 -16.08 5.39 7.47
CA ALA A 38 -16.18 3.95 7.20
C ALA A 38 -15.51 3.58 5.87
N GLN A 39 -15.72 4.38 4.82
CA GLN A 39 -15.12 4.16 3.51
C GLN A 39 -13.60 4.33 3.52
N GLU A 40 -13.10 5.37 4.17
CA GLU A 40 -11.66 5.62 4.33
C GLU A 40 -10.98 4.49 5.09
N GLU A 41 -11.61 4.02 6.17
CA GLU A 41 -11.12 2.90 6.96
C GLU A 41 -11.03 1.60 6.14
N VAL A 42 -12.06 1.29 5.35
CA VAL A 42 -12.03 0.12 4.45
C VAL A 42 -10.95 0.27 3.40
N GLN A 43 -10.78 1.45 2.81
CA GLN A 43 -9.71 1.69 1.84
C GLN A 43 -8.34 1.43 2.48
N GLN A 44 -8.11 1.91 3.70
CA GLN A 44 -6.84 1.68 4.39
C GLN A 44 -6.64 0.19 4.76
N ARG A 45 -7.69 -0.51 5.19
CA ARG A 45 -7.63 -1.96 5.44
C ARG A 45 -7.26 -2.73 4.18
N LEU A 46 -7.93 -2.44 3.07
CA LEU A 46 -7.65 -3.10 1.79
C LEU A 46 -6.22 -2.84 1.33
N ARG A 47 -5.70 -1.61 1.48
CA ARG A 47 -4.29 -1.30 1.23
C ARG A 47 -3.37 -2.12 2.13
N ASN A 48 -3.64 -2.20 3.43
CA ASN A 48 -2.81 -2.98 4.35
C ASN A 48 -2.80 -4.48 4.01
N ASP A 49 -3.88 -4.98 3.37
CA ASP A 49 -3.99 -6.36 2.86
C ASP A 49 -3.42 -6.52 1.43
N GLY A 50 -2.80 -5.49 0.86
CA GLY A 50 -2.23 -5.51 -0.49
C GLY A 50 -3.25 -5.44 -1.63
N THR A 51 -4.51 -5.09 -1.34
CA THR A 51 -5.57 -4.91 -2.34
C THR A 51 -5.75 -3.43 -2.67
N ILE A 52 -5.41 -3.04 -3.90
CA ILE A 52 -5.51 -1.66 -4.38
C ILE A 52 -6.35 -1.55 -5.68
N PRO A 53 -6.91 -0.38 -6.01
CA PRO A 53 -7.54 -0.13 -7.29
C PRO A 53 -6.56 -0.32 -8.45
N LEU A 54 -7.05 -0.84 -9.59
CA LEU A 54 -6.21 -1.00 -10.79
C LEU A 54 -5.74 0.34 -11.35
N GLU A 55 -6.57 1.38 -11.26
CA GLU A 55 -6.19 2.73 -11.68
C GLU A 55 -5.02 3.27 -10.88
N GLU A 56 -5.02 3.03 -9.57
CA GLU A 56 -3.96 3.45 -8.66
C GLU A 56 -2.68 2.64 -8.88
N PHE A 57 -2.80 1.33 -9.10
CA PHE A 57 -1.66 0.52 -9.50
C PHE A 57 -1.03 1.07 -10.79
N ASN A 58 -1.85 1.36 -11.80
CA ASN A 58 -1.36 1.90 -13.07
C ASN A 58 -0.73 3.29 -12.91
N SER A 59 -1.36 4.22 -12.18
CA SER A 59 -0.80 5.56 -11.95
C SER A 59 0.53 5.47 -11.22
N THR A 60 0.60 4.60 -10.20
CA THR A 60 1.83 4.31 -9.44
C THR A 60 2.99 3.87 -10.34
N LEU A 61 2.71 3.01 -11.33
CA LEU A 61 3.75 2.57 -12.28
C LEU A 61 4.29 3.72 -13.15
N PHE A 62 3.44 4.65 -13.56
CA PHE A 62 3.86 5.82 -14.34
C PHE A 62 4.58 6.85 -13.48
N GLU A 63 4.11 7.07 -12.25
CA GLU A 63 4.76 7.95 -11.27
C GLU A 63 6.19 7.47 -10.97
N TYR A 64 6.37 6.17 -10.70
CA TYR A 64 7.66 5.56 -10.42
C TYR A 64 8.78 5.96 -11.41
N LEU A 65 8.45 6.08 -12.70
CA LEU A 65 9.41 6.42 -13.75
C LEU A 65 10.01 7.82 -13.60
N ASN A 66 9.29 8.73 -12.94
CA ASN A 66 9.64 10.13 -12.81
C ASN A 66 10.14 10.50 -11.40
N LEU A 67 10.04 9.57 -10.43
CA LEU A 67 10.48 9.80 -9.06
C LEU A 67 11.97 9.53 -8.88
N SER A 68 12.59 10.33 -8.01
CA SER A 68 13.91 10.06 -7.44
C SER A 68 13.86 8.87 -6.49
N ILE A 69 15.03 8.29 -6.21
CA ILE A 69 15.10 7.17 -5.26
C ILE A 69 14.66 7.58 -3.85
N GLU A 70 14.86 8.84 -3.45
CA GLU A 70 14.44 9.30 -2.12
C GLU A 70 12.91 9.40 -2.02
N GLU A 71 12.26 9.92 -3.07
CA GLU A 71 10.80 9.99 -3.15
C GLU A 71 10.17 8.58 -3.15
N ILE A 72 10.79 7.64 -3.86
CA ILE A 72 10.34 6.24 -3.88
C ILE A 72 10.46 5.62 -2.48
N LEU A 73 11.57 5.80 -1.79
CA LEU A 73 11.81 5.21 -0.47
C LEU A 73 10.97 5.85 0.65
N GLY A 74 10.61 7.13 0.50
CA GLY A 74 9.78 7.88 1.44
C GLY A 74 8.27 7.82 1.18
N SER A 75 7.83 7.08 0.15
CA SER A 75 6.42 7.00 -0.22
C SER A 75 5.64 6.05 0.68
N ASP A 76 4.41 6.40 1.09
CA ASP A 76 3.53 5.45 1.79
C ASP A 76 2.90 4.41 0.85
N GLN A 77 3.08 4.55 -0.48
CA GLN A 77 2.56 3.61 -1.45
C GLN A 77 3.41 2.34 -1.55
N MET A 78 2.83 1.21 -1.12
CA MET A 78 3.53 -0.08 -1.03
C MET A 78 4.16 -0.51 -2.35
N VAL A 79 3.51 -0.20 -3.49
CA VAL A 79 3.98 -0.62 -4.83
C VAL A 79 5.21 0.18 -5.24
N LEU A 80 5.21 1.51 -5.00
CA LEU A 80 6.39 2.34 -5.22
C LEU A 80 7.57 1.84 -4.39
N ARG A 81 7.36 1.66 -3.08
CA ARG A 81 8.41 1.18 -2.18
C ARG A 81 8.94 -0.19 -2.57
N ALA A 82 8.05 -1.13 -2.95
CA ALA A 82 8.43 -2.46 -3.38
C ALA A 82 9.30 -2.40 -4.64
N LEU A 83 8.87 -1.65 -5.68
CA LEU A 83 9.67 -1.45 -6.89
C LEU A 83 11.04 -0.82 -6.59
N GLY A 84 11.09 0.12 -5.65
CA GLY A 84 12.32 0.74 -5.16
C GLY A 84 13.37 -0.26 -4.65
N MET A 85 12.97 -1.44 -4.18
CA MET A 85 13.91 -2.47 -3.71
C MET A 85 14.71 -3.09 -4.87
N PHE A 86 14.17 -3.07 -6.09
CA PHE A 86 14.87 -3.52 -7.30
C PHE A 86 15.51 -2.39 -8.08
N ASP A 87 15.27 -1.14 -7.69
CA ASP A 87 15.86 0.02 -8.34
C ASP A 87 17.40 0.04 -8.12
N LYS A 88 18.15 0.05 -9.23
CA LYS A 88 19.62 0.11 -9.20
C LYS A 88 20.15 1.36 -8.47
N ARG A 89 19.38 2.45 -8.43
CA ARG A 89 19.72 3.73 -7.78
C ARG A 89 19.82 3.60 -6.26
N LEU A 90 19.15 2.61 -5.65
CA LEU A 90 19.23 2.34 -4.22
C LEU A 90 20.67 1.99 -3.80
N GLY A 91 21.34 1.13 -4.58
CA GLY A 91 22.70 0.67 -4.33
C GLY A 91 22.85 -0.23 -3.09
N LYS A 92 23.86 -1.10 -3.13
CA LYS A 92 24.08 -2.14 -2.11
C LYS A 92 24.36 -1.58 -0.71
N ARG A 93 25.07 -0.45 -0.64
CA ARG A 93 25.45 0.19 0.63
C ARG A 93 24.22 0.63 1.41
N ARG A 94 23.25 1.27 0.73
CA ARG A 94 22.01 1.73 1.37
C ARG A 94 21.05 0.56 1.61
N LEU A 95 20.96 -0.39 0.68
CA LEU A 95 20.17 -1.60 0.87
C LEU A 95 20.50 -2.30 2.21
N LYS A 96 21.79 -2.39 2.57
CA LYS A 96 22.23 -2.98 3.85
C LYS A 96 21.77 -2.23 5.11
N SER A 97 21.43 -0.95 5.01
CA SER A 97 21.05 -0.11 6.15
C SER A 97 19.55 0.15 6.25
N LEU A 98 18.73 -0.44 5.37
CA LEU A 98 17.28 -0.28 5.42
C LEU A 98 16.71 -1.07 6.61
N ASN A 99 15.87 -0.41 7.41
CA ASN A 99 14.96 -1.05 8.35
C ASN A 99 13.56 -1.01 7.75
N LEU A 100 12.98 -2.20 7.53
CA LEU A 100 11.66 -2.38 6.88
C LEU A 100 10.69 -3.14 7.80
N SER A 101 10.92 -3.11 9.11
CA SER A 101 10.07 -3.84 10.09
C SER A 101 8.61 -3.36 10.09
N SER A 102 8.38 -2.06 9.87
CA SER A 102 7.06 -1.44 9.79
C SER A 102 6.48 -1.39 8.37
N ASP A 103 7.21 -1.90 7.37
CA ASP A 103 6.80 -1.84 5.98
C ASP A 103 5.80 -2.95 5.61
N HIS A 104 5.02 -2.69 4.55
CA HIS A 104 4.11 -3.68 3.99
C HIS A 104 4.86 -4.95 3.55
N GLU A 105 4.23 -6.13 3.71
CA GLU A 105 4.86 -7.44 3.45
C GLU A 105 5.43 -7.57 2.03
N LEU A 106 4.79 -6.93 1.05
CA LEU A 106 5.27 -6.85 -0.33
C LEU A 106 6.68 -6.21 -0.42
N VAL A 107 6.89 -5.09 0.27
CA VAL A 107 8.16 -4.36 0.30
C VAL A 107 9.23 -5.22 0.95
N GLN A 108 8.90 -5.82 2.10
CA GLN A 108 9.82 -6.72 2.81
C GLN A 108 10.19 -7.94 1.96
N SER A 109 9.24 -8.49 1.22
CA SER A 109 9.48 -9.63 0.33
C SER A 109 10.42 -9.28 -0.81
N PHE A 110 10.23 -8.12 -1.44
CA PHE A 110 11.09 -7.67 -2.53
C PHE A 110 12.50 -7.34 -2.03
N PHE A 111 12.60 -6.75 -0.84
CA PHE A 111 13.86 -6.54 -0.14
C PHE A 111 14.60 -7.86 0.11
N ARG A 112 13.91 -8.88 0.67
CA ARG A 112 14.49 -10.21 0.91
C ARG A 112 15.01 -10.85 -0.38
N ILE A 113 14.25 -10.77 -1.47
CA ILE A 113 14.66 -11.26 -2.79
C ILE A 113 15.93 -10.54 -3.25
N ARG A 114 15.96 -9.21 -3.15
CA ARG A 114 17.13 -8.41 -3.54
C ARG A 114 18.36 -8.77 -2.71
N CYS A 115 18.22 -8.87 -1.39
CA CYS A 115 19.31 -9.24 -0.48
C CYS A 115 19.86 -10.64 -0.79
N ALA A 116 18.98 -11.62 -1.00
CA ALA A 116 19.39 -12.99 -1.37
C ALA A 116 20.21 -13.01 -2.65
N PHE A 117 19.78 -12.27 -3.68
CA PHE A 117 20.51 -12.17 -4.95
C PHE A 117 21.88 -11.48 -4.82
N GLU A 118 21.99 -10.51 -3.91
CA GLU A 118 23.24 -9.78 -3.69
C GLU A 118 24.18 -10.40 -2.64
N GLY A 119 23.79 -11.52 -2.03
CA GLY A 119 24.54 -12.14 -0.93
C GLY A 119 24.59 -11.27 0.33
N ILE A 120 23.57 -10.43 0.54
CA ILE A 120 23.44 -9.56 1.71
C ILE A 120 22.58 -10.28 2.74
N ARG A 121 23.05 -10.33 4.00
CA ARG A 121 22.20 -10.76 5.12
C ARG A 121 21.36 -9.57 5.57
N PRO A 122 20.02 -9.60 5.40
CA PRO A 122 19.17 -8.55 5.92
C PRO A 122 19.16 -8.61 7.46
N GLN A 123 19.19 -7.45 8.12
CA GLN A 123 18.78 -7.38 9.52
C GLN A 123 17.25 -7.44 9.53
N LEU A 124 16.71 -8.64 9.72
CA LEU A 124 15.31 -8.83 10.06
C LEU A 124 15.30 -9.06 11.56
N ASP A 125 14.72 -8.14 12.32
CA ASP A 125 14.46 -8.39 13.74
C ASP A 125 13.59 -9.65 13.85
N THR A 126 14.00 -10.52 14.77
CA THR A 126 13.51 -11.89 14.95
C THR A 126 12.17 -11.90 15.65
#